data_AF-A0A965IXI9-F1
#
_entry.id   AF-A0A965IXI9-F1
#
_cell.length_a   1.000
_cell.length_b   1.000
_cell.length_c   1.000
_cell.angle_alpha   90.00
_cell.angle_beta   90.00
_cell.angle_gamma   90.00
#
_symmetry.space_group_name_H-M   'P 1'
#
loop_
_entity.id
_entity.type
_entity.pdbx_description
1 polymer ?
#
loop_
_entity_poly.entity_id
_entity_poly.type
_entity_poly.pdbx_seq_one_letter_code
_entity_poly.pdbx_strand_id
1 'polypeptide(L)'
;MMPTEVRILLVILFLGFSSSSIAQPAGQNDLQLAQYYYSNGDFEKATIYYEKLYAKDPSKQIFLRYVDCLMQSKQYKTIEKIYKRQINSNRQDFDLQVSFGQFYEDIGEPVKSTSIYENLIKNLPPSPTKIIELYRSFLSRKKLDLAFDCLKKGKKITSSGFELQFSELHFLRGEKKEMIEVLVVFLGQNPEMLDNVQQLLASKLNLEDPSSADYLITKEILVSTAQKSNSPLIISELVTWMFIQSKNFSAAYNQTVSLEKRLGGDGYRIYDLAVICMENKAYEAARKCYSYILNQPNSEYIIEAQRGLLNARYLELTTNRNYNEQEISATILEYEQALSKYGKQVKTHSIIIELSHILAYYANKSSSAISLLKEALAISGLTDMQKAQLKMQLADIYVLSDDIWEASLLYMQIDKDFKFEAIGNEAKYKNARIFYYDGEFNYAQAQLDVLKESTSKLIANDAIQLSVTITDNFGLDSNFQAMFWFAKSELLIEQHKYNEAFQLMDSIRINFPYHSLADEMMMRKGNAMEMQGKWLDAIAYYEDVLKLHPKDILADDALFRIGDIKENILSEKEQALEIYKRLLMDYKSSLFGAEARKRVRAIRGDQFIDDDL
;
A
#
# COMPACT_ATOMS: atom_id res chain seq x y z
N MET A 1 54.75 -0.95 61.20
CA MET A 1 55.70 0.17 61.35
C MET A 1 55.86 0.87 60.01
N MET A 2 55.17 2.00 59.85
CA MET A 2 55.56 3.22 59.13
C MET A 2 54.53 4.30 59.55
N PRO A 3 54.91 5.59 59.63
CA PRO A 3 54.65 6.38 60.84
C PRO A 3 53.35 7.19 60.81
N THR A 4 52.83 7.46 62.01
CA THR A 4 51.58 8.15 62.37
C THR A 4 51.47 9.63 61.97
N GLU A 5 52.44 10.20 61.25
CA GLU A 5 52.47 11.63 60.94
C GLU A 5 51.91 11.99 59.55
N VAL A 6 51.69 11.03 58.65
CA VAL A 6 51.07 11.30 57.33
C VAL A 6 49.53 11.27 57.39
N ARG A 7 48.94 10.73 58.47
CA ARG A 7 47.48 10.70 58.65
C ARG A 7 46.87 12.03 59.13
N ILE A 8 47.68 12.96 59.65
CA ILE A 8 47.19 14.24 60.16
C ILE A 8 47.20 15.33 59.07
N LEU A 9 48.04 15.22 58.04
CA LEU A 9 48.08 16.20 56.95
C LEU A 9 46.99 16.00 55.87
N LEU A 10 46.46 14.78 55.70
CA LEU A 10 45.34 14.50 54.77
C LEU A 10 43.95 14.79 55.37
N VAL A 11 43.87 15.00 56.68
CA VAL A 11 42.61 15.38 57.37
C VAL A 11 42.43 16.90 57.43
N ILE A 12 43.49 17.68 57.22
CA ILE A 12 43.44 19.16 57.27
C ILE A 12 43.22 19.79 55.88
N LEU A 13 43.38 19.04 54.78
CA LEU A 13 43.02 19.51 53.43
C LEU A 13 41.56 19.24 53.03
N PHE A 14 40.78 18.57 53.89
CA PHE A 14 39.34 18.30 53.68
C PHE A 14 38.40 19.18 54.54
N LEU A 15 38.96 20.13 55.30
CA LEU A 15 38.21 21.05 56.17
C LEU A 15 38.20 22.51 55.66
N GLY A 16 38.47 22.71 54.37
CA GLY A 16 38.50 24.03 53.72
C GLY A 16 37.44 24.28 52.64
N PHE A 17 36.46 23.38 52.44
CA PHE A 17 35.33 23.58 51.52
C PHE A 17 34.00 23.54 52.29
N SER A 18 33.87 24.41 53.29
CA SER A 18 32.58 24.76 53.85
C SER A 18 31.84 25.68 52.87
N SER A 19 30.82 25.10 52.23
CA SER A 19 29.56 25.77 51.87
C SER A 19 29.66 27.05 51.03
N SER A 20 30.02 26.89 49.76
CA SER A 20 29.26 27.57 48.71
C SER A 20 27.93 26.83 48.57
N SER A 21 27.00 27.08 49.49
CA SER A 21 25.59 26.75 49.26
C SER A 21 25.14 27.61 48.09
N ILE A 22 25.32 27.10 46.87
CA ILE A 22 24.48 27.47 45.76
C ILE A 22 23.08 27.16 46.27
N ALA A 23 22.33 28.21 46.62
CA ALA A 23 20.95 28.07 47.02
C ALA A 23 20.26 27.26 45.93
N GLN A 24 19.92 26.00 46.22
CA GLN A 24 18.97 25.27 45.40
C GLN A 24 17.71 26.14 45.37
N PRO A 25 17.16 26.46 44.20
CA PRO A 25 15.99 27.31 44.13
C PRO A 25 14.91 26.68 45.00
N ALA A 26 14.45 27.41 46.02
CA ALA A 26 13.55 26.89 47.06
C ALA A 26 12.26 26.21 46.53
N GLY A 27 11.94 26.39 45.24
CA GLY A 27 10.85 25.69 44.55
C GLY A 27 11.12 24.22 44.17
N GLN A 28 12.38 23.76 44.08
CA GLN A 28 12.68 22.37 43.72
C GLN A 28 12.27 21.38 44.82
N ASN A 29 12.45 21.75 46.10
CA ASN A 29 12.07 20.92 47.23
C ASN A 29 10.53 20.89 47.42
N ASP A 30 9.87 22.04 47.26
CA ASP A 30 8.41 22.14 47.33
C ASP A 30 7.73 21.30 46.22
N LEU A 31 8.24 21.32 44.98
CA LEU A 31 7.67 20.55 43.87
C LEU A 31 7.83 19.03 44.05
N GLN A 32 9.00 18.57 44.52
CA GLN A 32 9.23 17.15 44.79
C GLN A 32 8.31 16.63 45.89
N LEU A 33 8.14 17.39 46.98
CA LEU A 33 7.21 17.04 48.05
C LEU A 33 5.76 17.06 47.59
N ALA A 34 5.35 18.07 46.81
CA ALA A 34 4.01 18.15 46.23
C ALA A 34 3.70 16.91 45.37
N GLN A 35 4.65 16.51 44.51
CA GLN A 35 4.52 15.32 43.65
C GLN A 35 4.48 14.03 44.46
N TYR A 36 5.33 13.89 45.50
CA TYR A 36 5.36 12.72 46.37
C TYR A 36 4.02 12.50 47.10
N TYR A 37 3.49 13.56 47.72
CA TYR A 37 2.18 13.45 48.41
C TYR A 37 1.05 13.19 47.42
N TYR A 38 1.07 13.84 46.25
CA TYR A 38 0.07 13.60 45.21
C TYR A 38 0.08 12.16 44.71
N SER A 39 1.26 11.59 44.43
CA SER A 39 1.37 10.19 43.97
C SER A 39 0.93 9.17 45.03
N ASN A 40 1.03 9.53 46.31
CA ASN A 40 0.59 8.69 47.43
C ASN A 40 -0.90 8.85 47.77
N GLY A 41 -1.63 9.73 47.06
CA GLY A 41 -3.04 10.02 47.34
C GLY A 41 -3.28 10.92 48.56
N ASP A 42 -2.22 11.47 49.17
CA ASP A 42 -2.26 12.40 50.30
C ASP A 42 -2.59 13.83 49.82
N PHE A 43 -3.78 14.00 49.21
CA PHE A 43 -4.16 15.24 48.53
C PHE A 43 -4.21 16.48 49.44
N GLU A 44 -4.59 16.33 50.72
CA GLU A 44 -4.60 17.44 51.68
C GLU A 44 -3.20 18.00 51.93
N LYS A 45 -2.19 17.13 52.07
CA LYS A 45 -0.79 17.55 52.24
C LYS A 45 -0.25 18.12 50.93
N ALA A 46 -0.54 17.48 49.80
CA ALA A 46 -0.13 17.96 48.48
C ALA A 46 -0.69 19.38 48.21
N THR A 47 -1.92 19.65 48.63
CA THR A 47 -2.58 20.97 48.51
C THR A 47 -1.73 22.09 49.12
N ILE A 48 -1.14 21.87 50.30
CA ILE A 48 -0.31 22.88 51.00
C ILE A 48 0.91 23.28 50.17
N TYR A 49 1.57 22.31 49.52
CA TYR A 49 2.73 22.57 48.67
C TYR A 49 2.31 23.18 47.34
N TYR A 50 1.25 22.66 46.70
CA TYR A 50 0.74 23.21 45.45
C TYR A 50 0.18 24.62 45.58
N GLU A 51 -0.39 25.01 46.72
CA GLU A 51 -0.78 26.39 47.00
C GLU A 51 0.41 27.34 46.99
N LYS A 52 1.50 26.97 47.69
CA LYS A 52 2.75 27.75 47.73
C LYS A 52 3.39 27.85 46.34
N LEU A 53 3.39 26.76 45.60
CA LEU A 53 3.92 26.70 44.24
C LEU A 53 3.10 27.59 43.30
N TYR A 54 1.77 27.50 43.36
CA TYR A 54 0.86 28.30 42.53
C TYR A 54 0.97 29.80 42.83
N ALA A 55 1.20 30.18 44.10
CA ALA A 55 1.43 31.56 44.47
C ALA A 55 2.72 32.16 43.88
N LYS A 56 3.75 31.34 43.64
CA LYS A 56 5.03 31.74 43.04
C LYS A 56 4.98 31.67 41.51
N ASP A 57 4.43 30.58 40.97
CA ASP A 57 4.33 30.31 39.55
C ASP A 57 2.92 29.75 39.22
N PRO A 58 2.01 30.57 38.67
CA PRO A 58 0.67 30.15 38.28
C PRO A 58 0.65 29.48 36.90
N SER A 59 1.69 28.69 36.57
CA SER A 59 1.77 27.95 35.31
C SER A 59 0.65 26.91 35.19
N LYS A 60 0.27 26.58 33.94
CA LYS A 60 -0.82 25.63 33.65
C LYS A 60 -0.61 24.28 34.34
N GLN A 61 0.63 23.80 34.40
CA GLN A 61 0.97 22.52 35.04
C GLN A 61 0.69 22.53 36.55
N ILE A 62 1.15 23.58 37.25
CA ILE A 62 0.94 23.72 38.70
C ILE A 62 -0.54 23.95 39.00
N PHE A 63 -1.20 24.80 38.21
CA PHE A 63 -2.63 25.07 38.32
C PHE A 63 -3.47 23.79 38.25
N LEU A 64 -3.26 22.95 37.23
CA LEU A 64 -4.04 21.73 37.04
C LEU A 64 -3.87 20.74 38.21
N ARG A 65 -2.64 20.57 38.70
CA ARG A 65 -2.36 19.71 39.86
C ARG A 65 -2.97 20.27 41.14
N TYR A 66 -2.91 21.59 41.32
CA TYR A 66 -3.49 22.23 42.49
C TYR A 66 -5.01 22.08 42.53
N VAL A 67 -5.69 22.34 41.39
CA VAL A 67 -7.14 22.15 41.26
C VAL A 67 -7.53 20.70 41.54
N ASP A 68 -6.78 19.72 41.04
CA ASP A 68 -7.07 18.31 41.28
C ASP A 68 -6.95 17.94 42.77
N CYS A 69 -5.88 18.36 43.45
CA CYS A 69 -5.76 18.17 44.90
C CYS A 69 -6.95 18.76 45.67
N LEU A 70 -7.37 19.97 45.29
CA LEU A 70 -8.52 20.63 45.90
C LEU A 70 -9.83 19.91 45.60
N MET A 71 -9.97 19.31 44.41
CA MET A 71 -11.16 18.53 44.03
C MET A 71 -11.27 17.28 44.88
N GLN A 72 -10.17 16.53 45.03
CA GLN A 72 -10.12 15.33 45.88
C GLN A 72 -10.38 15.67 47.36
N SER A 73 -9.90 16.83 47.80
CA SER A 73 -10.11 17.34 49.16
C SER A 73 -11.45 18.09 49.34
N LYS A 74 -12.31 18.10 48.31
CA LYS A 74 -13.64 18.75 48.29
C LYS A 74 -13.65 20.24 48.64
N GLN A 75 -12.57 20.96 48.35
CA GLN A 75 -12.42 22.40 48.64
C GLN A 75 -12.97 23.29 47.50
N TYR A 76 -14.24 23.12 47.15
CA TYR A 76 -14.85 23.73 45.95
C TYR A 76 -14.82 25.26 45.93
N LYS A 77 -15.01 25.91 47.09
CA LYS A 77 -14.94 27.39 47.19
C LYS A 77 -13.56 27.94 46.84
N THR A 78 -12.51 27.18 47.14
CA THR A 78 -11.12 27.56 46.85
C THR A 78 -10.85 27.41 45.34
N ILE A 79 -11.33 26.31 44.75
CA ILE A 79 -11.25 26.07 43.30
C ILE A 79 -11.93 27.20 42.52
N GLU A 80 -13.14 27.59 42.92
CA GLU A 80 -13.87 28.68 42.27
C GLU A 80 -13.07 30.00 42.27
N LYS A 81 -12.45 30.36 43.40
CA LYS A 81 -11.61 31.56 43.51
C LYS A 81 -10.39 31.49 42.61
N ILE A 82 -9.75 30.32 42.54
CA ILE A 82 -8.53 30.11 41.75
C ILE A 82 -8.83 30.15 40.26
N TYR A 83 -9.89 29.49 39.78
CA TYR A 83 -10.33 29.61 38.40
C TYR A 83 -10.63 31.06 38.02
N LYS A 84 -11.42 31.78 38.83
CA LYS A 84 -11.72 33.20 38.57
C LYS A 84 -10.45 34.05 38.50
N ARG A 85 -9.48 33.81 39.38
CA ARG A 85 -8.18 34.51 39.35
C ARG A 85 -7.41 34.20 38.07
N GLN A 86 -7.28 32.92 37.72
CA GLN A 86 -6.55 32.49 36.52
C GLN A 86 -7.19 33.01 35.24
N ILE A 87 -8.52 32.96 35.14
CA ILE A 87 -9.28 33.48 33.99
C ILE A 87 -9.12 34.99 33.88
N ASN A 88 -9.09 35.73 35.00
CA ASN A 88 -8.87 37.17 34.96
C ASN A 88 -7.49 37.55 34.42
N SER A 89 -6.46 36.74 34.71
CA SER A 89 -5.11 36.91 34.17
C SER A 89 -5.00 36.46 32.71
N ASN A 90 -5.85 35.52 32.26
CA ASN A 90 -5.77 34.94 30.93
C ASN A 90 -7.14 34.86 30.24
N ARG A 91 -7.76 36.03 30.00
CA ARG A 91 -9.16 36.13 29.54
C ARG A 91 -9.45 35.53 28.16
N GLN A 92 -8.42 35.23 27.37
CA GLN A 92 -8.57 34.64 26.04
C GLN A 92 -8.34 33.11 26.00
N ASP A 93 -8.07 32.49 27.15
CA ASP A 93 -7.89 31.05 27.25
C ASP A 93 -9.24 30.34 27.39
N PHE A 94 -9.81 29.95 26.25
CA PHE A 94 -11.09 29.22 26.22
C PHE A 94 -11.01 27.83 26.86
N ASP A 95 -9.85 27.18 26.81
CA ASP A 95 -9.68 25.86 27.43
C ASP A 95 -9.82 25.96 28.95
N LEU A 96 -9.22 27.01 29.55
CA LEU A 96 -9.38 27.31 30.96
C LEU A 96 -10.84 27.66 31.33
N GLN A 97 -11.52 28.45 30.50
CA GLN A 97 -12.91 28.87 30.77
C GLN A 97 -13.89 27.70 30.64
N VAL A 98 -13.72 26.83 29.65
CA VAL A 98 -14.56 25.62 29.51
C VAL A 98 -14.26 24.63 30.64
N SER A 99 -12.99 24.50 31.06
CA SER A 99 -12.63 23.71 32.26
C SER A 99 -13.32 24.22 33.52
N PHE A 100 -13.52 25.54 33.65
CA PHE A 100 -14.24 26.10 34.78
C PHE A 100 -15.74 25.77 34.75
N GLY A 101 -16.35 25.74 33.56
CA GLY A 101 -17.69 25.20 33.41
C GLY A 101 -17.74 23.71 33.76
N GLN A 102 -16.76 22.92 33.32
CA GLN A 102 -16.69 21.48 33.61
C GLN A 102 -16.62 21.22 35.11
N PHE A 103 -15.81 21.99 35.83
CA PHE A 103 -15.75 21.95 37.29
C PHE A 103 -17.14 22.07 37.94
N TYR A 104 -18.01 22.96 37.44
CA TYR A 104 -19.37 23.10 37.97
C TYR A 104 -20.26 21.90 37.66
N GLU A 105 -20.09 21.23 36.53
CA GLU A 105 -20.79 19.97 36.27
C GLU A 105 -20.31 18.87 37.20
N ASP A 106 -18.99 18.76 37.42
CA ASP A 106 -18.37 17.73 38.23
C ASP A 106 -18.85 17.78 39.69
N ILE A 107 -19.22 18.96 40.19
CA ILE A 107 -19.77 19.16 41.54
C ILE A 107 -21.31 19.17 41.59
N GLY A 108 -22.00 18.90 40.47
CA GLY A 108 -23.46 18.83 40.42
C GLY A 108 -24.16 20.19 40.41
N GLU A 109 -23.51 21.24 39.92
CA GLU A 109 -24.07 22.59 39.75
C GLU A 109 -24.25 22.99 38.26
N PRO A 110 -25.10 22.28 37.49
CA PRO A 110 -25.18 22.43 36.03
C PRO A 110 -25.64 23.83 35.60
N VAL A 111 -26.46 24.52 36.40
CA VAL A 111 -26.92 25.89 36.09
C VAL A 111 -25.75 26.88 35.94
N LYS A 112 -24.72 26.75 36.78
CA LYS A 112 -23.54 27.62 36.69
C LYS A 112 -22.66 27.24 35.50
N SER A 113 -22.52 25.94 35.22
CA SER A 113 -21.82 25.45 34.04
C SER A 113 -22.46 25.97 32.75
N THR A 114 -23.78 25.78 32.58
CA THR A 114 -24.54 26.25 31.42
C THR A 114 -24.38 27.76 31.23
N SER A 115 -24.50 28.53 32.32
CA SER A 115 -24.31 29.98 32.26
C SER A 115 -22.93 30.40 31.75
N ILE A 116 -21.87 29.66 32.12
CA ILE A 116 -20.52 29.90 31.60
C ILE A 116 -20.46 29.60 30.12
N TYR A 117 -20.90 28.41 29.67
CA TYR A 117 -20.80 28.03 28.26
C TYR A 117 -21.63 28.93 27.34
N GLU A 118 -22.86 29.25 27.74
CA GLU A 118 -23.70 30.19 27.00
C GLU A 118 -23.05 31.57 26.90
N ASN A 119 -22.37 32.03 27.96
CA ASN A 119 -21.64 33.29 27.93
C ASN A 119 -20.46 33.24 26.93
N LEU A 120 -19.69 32.14 26.91
CA LEU A 120 -18.59 31.95 25.96
C LEU A 120 -19.07 31.98 24.51
N ILE A 121 -20.16 31.28 24.21
CA ILE A 121 -20.74 31.25 22.86
C ILE A 121 -21.36 32.61 22.51
N LYS A 122 -22.06 33.25 23.45
CA LYS A 122 -22.71 34.56 23.23
C LYS A 122 -21.69 35.65 22.90
N ASN A 123 -20.56 35.66 23.60
CA ASN A 123 -19.50 36.66 23.50
C ASN A 123 -18.32 36.24 22.61
N LEU A 124 -18.53 35.25 21.75
CA LEU A 124 -17.52 34.74 20.84
C LEU A 124 -17.04 35.86 19.88
N PRO A 125 -15.73 36.16 19.81
CA PRO A 125 -15.21 37.18 18.91
C PRO A 125 -15.35 36.73 17.44
N PRO A 126 -15.52 37.67 16.49
CA PRO A 126 -15.60 37.38 15.06
C PRO A 126 -14.22 37.03 14.48
N SER A 127 -13.62 35.96 14.98
CA SER A 127 -12.29 35.47 14.59
C SER A 127 -12.35 33.96 14.39
N PRO A 128 -12.09 33.45 13.18
CA PRO A 128 -12.10 32.02 12.90
C PRO A 128 -11.20 31.21 13.83
N THR A 129 -10.00 31.72 14.13
CA THR A 129 -9.08 31.09 15.07
C THR A 129 -9.69 30.91 16.45
N LYS A 130 -10.31 31.96 16.99
CA LYS A 130 -10.96 31.93 18.31
C LYS A 130 -12.20 31.05 18.36
N ILE A 131 -12.96 31.01 17.27
CA ILE A 131 -14.10 30.09 17.13
C ILE A 131 -13.61 28.64 17.15
N ILE A 132 -12.55 28.32 16.40
CA ILE A 132 -11.95 26.97 16.35
C ILE A 132 -11.33 26.58 17.69
N GLU A 133 -10.68 27.51 18.41
CA GLU A 133 -10.15 27.27 19.76
C GLU A 133 -11.27 26.86 20.74
N LEU A 134 -12.37 27.62 20.78
CA LEU A 134 -13.51 27.28 21.65
C LEU A 134 -14.19 25.97 21.23
N TYR A 135 -14.38 25.77 19.92
CA TYR A 135 -14.89 24.52 19.35
C TYR A 135 -14.07 23.30 19.81
N ARG A 136 -12.73 23.35 19.64
CA ARG A 136 -11.83 22.26 20.05
C ARG A 136 -11.88 22.00 21.55
N SER A 137 -12.04 23.06 22.35
CA SER A 137 -12.18 22.96 23.80
C SER A 137 -13.46 22.23 24.22
N PHE A 138 -14.59 22.48 23.54
CA PHE A 138 -15.82 21.70 23.74
C PHE A 138 -15.67 20.26 23.25
N LEU A 139 -15.06 20.08 22.08
CA LEU A 139 -14.88 18.77 21.44
C LEU A 139 -14.03 17.83 22.29
N SER A 140 -12.91 18.32 22.85
CA SER A 140 -12.01 17.52 23.71
C SER A 140 -12.68 16.99 24.97
N ARG A 141 -13.80 17.61 25.38
CA ARG A 141 -14.63 17.22 26.53
C ARG A 141 -15.92 16.50 26.12
N LYS A 142 -16.02 16.08 24.85
CA LYS A 142 -17.19 15.38 24.27
C LYS A 142 -18.50 16.18 24.36
N LYS A 143 -18.42 17.51 24.45
CA LYS A 143 -19.59 18.42 24.51
C LYS A 143 -20.06 18.77 23.09
N LEU A 144 -20.58 17.78 22.39
CA LEU A 144 -20.88 17.88 20.95
C LEU A 144 -21.93 18.97 20.64
N ASP A 145 -22.97 19.10 21.44
CA ASP A 145 -24.02 20.11 21.22
C ASP A 145 -23.48 21.54 21.39
N LEU A 146 -22.65 21.77 22.42
CA LEU A 146 -22.01 23.07 22.64
C LEU A 146 -20.97 23.40 21.56
N ALA A 147 -20.23 22.39 21.10
CA ALA A 147 -19.32 22.54 19.96
C ALA A 147 -20.10 22.92 18.69
N PHE A 148 -21.27 22.31 18.46
CA PHE A 148 -22.15 22.62 17.34
C PHE A 148 -22.70 24.06 17.43
N ASP A 149 -23.20 24.46 18.60
CA ASP A 149 -23.70 25.83 18.83
C ASP A 149 -22.60 26.88 18.68
N CYS A 150 -21.36 26.56 19.10
CA CYS A 150 -20.19 27.40 18.89
C CYS A 150 -19.93 27.63 17.40
N LEU A 151 -19.89 26.57 16.57
CA LEU A 151 -19.69 26.71 15.12
C LEU A 151 -20.85 27.42 14.45
N LYS A 152 -22.10 27.13 14.85
CA LYS A 152 -23.30 27.78 14.32
C LYS A 152 -23.30 29.28 14.61
N LYS A 153 -22.86 29.69 15.80
CA LYS A 153 -22.64 31.09 16.14
C LYS A 153 -21.49 31.68 15.32
N GLY A 154 -20.37 30.97 15.21
CA GLY A 154 -19.22 31.35 14.40
C GLY A 154 -19.59 31.68 12.95
N LYS A 155 -20.30 30.77 12.28
CA LYS A 155 -20.76 30.93 10.90
C LYS A 155 -21.62 32.18 10.69
N LYS A 156 -22.42 32.57 11.70
CA LYS A 156 -23.24 33.80 11.65
C LYS A 156 -22.43 35.08 11.78
N ILE A 157 -21.29 35.06 12.50
CA ILE A 157 -20.50 36.26 12.80
C ILE A 157 -19.30 36.46 11.85
N THR A 158 -18.83 35.40 11.17
CA THR A 158 -17.73 35.48 10.18
C THR A 158 -18.19 35.32 8.73
N SER A 159 -19.48 35.10 8.47
CA SER A 159 -20.14 35.01 7.15
C SER A 159 -19.72 33.84 6.23
N SER A 160 -18.63 33.13 6.49
CA SER A 160 -18.31 31.81 5.89
C SER A 160 -17.16 31.11 6.63
N GLY A 161 -17.02 29.80 6.41
CA GLY A 161 -16.05 28.92 7.04
C GLY A 161 -16.68 27.95 8.05
N PHE A 162 -15.93 26.88 8.37
CA PHE A 162 -16.22 25.80 9.32
C PHE A 162 -16.86 24.51 8.78
N GLU A 163 -16.97 24.34 7.46
CA GLU A 163 -17.58 23.15 6.86
C GLU A 163 -16.88 21.84 7.28
N LEU A 164 -15.54 21.83 7.34
CA LEU A 164 -14.78 20.66 7.81
C LEU A 164 -15.04 20.35 9.29
N GLN A 165 -15.21 21.37 10.15
CA GLN A 165 -15.53 21.16 11.56
C GLN A 165 -16.99 20.70 11.75
N PHE A 166 -17.93 21.19 10.93
CA PHE A 166 -19.29 20.65 10.91
C PHE A 166 -19.31 19.20 10.46
N SER A 167 -18.56 18.85 9.42
CA SER A 167 -18.37 17.48 8.96
C SER A 167 -17.87 16.56 10.08
N GLU A 168 -16.85 16.98 10.82
CA GLU A 168 -16.31 16.23 11.97
C GLU A 168 -17.38 16.01 13.06
N LEU A 169 -18.14 17.06 13.42
CA LEU A 169 -19.21 16.93 14.40
C LEU A 169 -20.32 15.99 13.96
N HIS A 170 -20.78 16.11 12.72
CA HIS A 170 -21.81 15.24 12.18
C HIS A 170 -21.35 13.77 12.21
N PHE A 171 -20.11 13.50 11.83
CA PHE A 171 -19.54 12.16 11.96
C PHE A 171 -19.55 11.66 13.40
N LEU A 172 -19.09 12.47 14.36
CA LEU A 172 -19.05 12.10 15.78
C LEU A 172 -20.44 11.91 16.41
N ARG A 173 -21.48 12.52 15.83
CA ARG A 173 -22.88 12.34 16.23
C ARG A 173 -23.58 11.17 15.52
N GLY A 174 -22.89 10.48 14.61
CA GLY A 174 -23.46 9.40 13.79
C GLY A 174 -24.32 9.90 12.62
N GLU A 175 -24.32 11.21 12.37
CA GLU A 175 -25.08 11.92 11.34
C GLU A 175 -24.31 11.90 10.00
N LYS A 176 -24.05 10.69 9.47
CA LYS A 176 -23.21 10.49 8.27
C LYS A 176 -23.79 11.18 7.02
N LYS A 177 -25.11 11.25 6.90
CA LYS A 177 -25.79 11.92 5.78
C LYS A 177 -25.41 13.40 5.74
N GLU A 178 -25.58 14.08 6.86
CA GLU A 178 -25.30 15.50 7.04
C GLU A 178 -23.81 15.79 6.85
N MET A 179 -22.92 14.89 7.32
CA MET A 179 -21.49 14.98 7.05
C MET A 179 -21.22 15.02 5.53
N ILE A 180 -21.78 14.09 4.77
CA ILE A 180 -21.56 14.00 3.31
C ILE A 180 -22.12 15.26 2.62
N GLU A 181 -23.34 15.68 2.97
CA GLU A 181 -23.96 16.88 2.40
C GLU A 181 -23.10 18.14 2.62
N VAL A 182 -22.56 18.31 3.82
CA VAL A 182 -21.65 19.43 4.15
C VAL A 182 -20.37 19.37 3.30
N LEU A 183 -19.76 18.20 3.17
CA LEU A 183 -18.55 18.03 2.37
C LEU A 183 -18.78 18.27 0.87
N VAL A 184 -19.93 17.86 0.34
CA VAL A 184 -20.31 18.10 -1.06
C VAL A 184 -20.48 19.58 -1.33
N VAL A 185 -21.14 20.32 -0.43
CA VAL A 185 -21.28 21.77 -0.56
C VAL A 185 -19.91 22.45 -0.46
N PHE A 186 -19.08 22.03 0.49
CA PHE A 186 -17.72 22.55 0.66
C PHE A 186 -16.86 22.35 -0.58
N LEU A 187 -16.85 21.14 -1.15
CA LEU A 187 -16.09 20.82 -2.36
C LEU A 187 -16.59 21.60 -3.57
N GLY A 188 -17.90 21.79 -3.69
CA GLY A 188 -18.49 22.60 -4.75
C GLY A 188 -18.01 24.06 -4.75
N GLN A 189 -17.60 24.58 -3.58
CA GLN A 189 -17.06 25.94 -3.41
C GLN A 189 -15.53 25.99 -3.46
N ASN A 190 -14.85 24.87 -3.16
CA ASN A 190 -13.39 24.77 -3.06
C ASN A 190 -12.90 23.55 -3.86
N PRO A 191 -12.94 23.57 -5.20
CA PRO A 191 -12.62 22.40 -6.02
C PRO A 191 -11.20 21.84 -5.81
N GLU A 192 -10.26 22.69 -5.42
CA GLU A 192 -8.88 22.34 -5.09
C GLU A 192 -8.75 21.41 -3.86
N MET A 193 -9.82 21.25 -3.07
CA MET A 193 -9.86 20.40 -1.88
C MET A 193 -10.34 18.98 -2.18
N LEU A 194 -10.38 18.56 -3.45
CA LEU A 194 -10.86 17.23 -3.86
C LEU A 194 -10.16 16.11 -3.09
N ASP A 195 -8.83 16.09 -3.09
CA ASP A 195 -8.04 15.04 -2.45
C ASP A 195 -8.32 14.98 -0.94
N ASN A 196 -8.43 16.13 -0.27
CA ASN A 196 -8.76 16.20 1.15
C ASN A 196 -10.15 15.61 1.45
N VAL A 197 -11.14 15.90 0.60
CA VAL A 197 -12.51 15.38 0.76
C VAL A 197 -12.55 13.88 0.48
N GLN A 198 -11.83 13.40 -0.54
CA GLN A 198 -11.71 11.97 -0.84
C GLN A 198 -11.08 11.20 0.33
N GLN A 199 -9.96 11.68 0.87
CA GLN A 199 -9.29 11.07 2.03
C GLN A 199 -10.20 11.05 3.28
N LEU A 200 -10.93 12.15 3.52
CA LEU A 200 -11.84 12.24 4.64
C LEU A 200 -13.02 11.27 4.50
N LEU A 201 -13.60 11.15 3.31
CA LEU A 201 -14.68 10.19 3.06
C LEU A 201 -14.16 8.74 3.19
N ALA A 202 -13.02 8.41 2.57
CA ALA A 202 -12.44 7.06 2.63
C ALA A 202 -12.05 6.62 4.05
N SER A 203 -11.53 7.54 4.87
CA SER A 203 -11.14 7.22 6.25
C SER A 203 -12.34 7.05 7.20
N LYS A 204 -13.54 7.52 6.82
CA LYS A 204 -14.72 7.56 7.70
C LYS A 204 -15.86 6.66 7.25
N LEU A 205 -15.89 6.26 5.99
CA LEU A 205 -17.00 5.56 5.35
C LEU A 205 -16.51 4.30 4.63
N ASN A 206 -17.29 3.22 4.69
CA ASN A 206 -17.03 2.04 3.87
C ASN A 206 -17.60 2.25 2.45
N LEU A 207 -16.76 2.73 1.52
CA LEU A 207 -17.14 3.00 0.13
C LEU A 207 -16.74 1.89 -0.85
N GLU A 208 -16.01 0.87 -0.39
CA GLU A 208 -15.55 -0.24 -1.22
C GLU A 208 -16.65 -1.29 -1.44
N ASP A 209 -17.50 -1.52 -0.43
CA ASP A 209 -18.63 -2.44 -0.51
C ASP A 209 -19.87 -1.73 -1.09
N PRO A 210 -20.33 -2.06 -2.31
CA PRO A 210 -21.50 -1.44 -2.93
C PRO A 210 -22.82 -1.69 -2.18
N SER A 211 -22.85 -2.64 -1.25
CA SER A 211 -24.02 -2.99 -0.44
C SER A 211 -24.06 -2.28 0.91
N SER A 212 -22.97 -1.61 1.30
CA SER A 212 -22.87 -0.93 2.58
C SER A 212 -23.83 0.27 2.65
N ALA A 213 -24.36 0.55 3.85
CA ALA A 213 -25.21 1.72 4.06
C ALA A 213 -24.49 3.04 3.74
N ASP A 214 -23.18 3.09 4.04
CA ASP A 214 -22.31 4.24 3.77
C ASP A 214 -22.17 4.51 2.27
N TYR A 215 -21.97 3.46 1.47
CA TYR A 215 -21.88 3.58 0.02
C TYR A 215 -23.22 4.02 -0.58
N LEU A 216 -24.33 3.41 -0.17
CA LEU A 216 -25.65 3.70 -0.72
C LEU A 216 -26.05 5.17 -0.48
N ILE A 217 -25.85 5.68 0.74
CA ILE A 217 -26.20 7.07 1.07
C ILE A 217 -25.26 8.07 0.37
N THR A 218 -23.96 7.75 0.28
CA THR A 218 -22.99 8.58 -0.45
C THR A 218 -23.34 8.64 -1.93
N LYS A 219 -23.65 7.49 -2.55
CA LYS A 219 -24.07 7.41 -3.94
C LYS A 219 -25.32 8.22 -4.21
N GLU A 220 -26.34 8.12 -3.36
CA GLU A 220 -27.57 8.89 -3.49
C GLU A 220 -27.30 10.40 -3.49
N ILE A 221 -26.54 10.90 -2.51
CA ILE A 221 -26.23 12.34 -2.38
C ILE A 221 -25.38 12.84 -3.55
N LEU A 222 -24.29 12.12 -3.89
CA LEU A 222 -23.36 12.56 -4.92
C LEU A 222 -24.01 12.55 -6.31
N VAL A 223 -24.70 11.46 -6.67
CA VAL A 223 -25.34 11.34 -7.99
C VAL A 223 -26.48 12.34 -8.14
N SER A 224 -27.36 12.47 -7.12
CA SER A 224 -28.46 13.44 -7.17
C SER A 224 -27.94 14.88 -7.22
N THR A 225 -26.81 15.18 -6.58
CA THR A 225 -26.18 16.50 -6.67
C THR A 225 -25.58 16.74 -8.05
N ALA A 226 -24.82 15.78 -8.59
CA ALA A 226 -24.20 15.88 -9.91
C ALA A 226 -25.20 16.05 -11.07
N GLN A 227 -26.44 15.55 -10.91
CA GLN A 227 -27.51 15.67 -11.90
C GLN A 227 -28.20 17.06 -11.94
N LYS A 228 -27.96 17.92 -10.94
CA LYS A 228 -28.53 19.28 -10.93
C LYS A 228 -27.90 20.13 -12.04
N SER A 229 -28.70 20.96 -12.72
CA SER A 229 -28.25 21.76 -13.88
C SER A 229 -27.05 22.67 -13.58
N ASN A 230 -26.97 23.19 -12.35
CA ASN A 230 -25.92 24.10 -11.90
C ASN A 230 -24.93 23.41 -10.95
N SER A 231 -24.83 22.07 -10.98
CA SER A 231 -23.86 21.36 -10.15
C SER A 231 -22.43 21.69 -10.56
N PRO A 232 -21.53 22.02 -9.62
CA PRO A 232 -20.10 22.11 -9.88
C PRO A 232 -19.57 20.82 -10.49
N LEU A 233 -18.68 20.93 -11.48
CA LEU A 233 -18.12 19.80 -12.21
C LEU A 233 -17.33 18.85 -11.29
N ILE A 234 -16.68 19.41 -10.27
CA ILE A 234 -15.90 18.65 -9.29
C ILE A 234 -16.72 17.58 -8.55
N ILE A 235 -18.04 17.75 -8.44
CA ILE A 235 -18.93 16.73 -7.87
C ILE A 235 -19.02 15.51 -8.80
N SER A 236 -18.97 15.72 -10.12
CA SER A 236 -18.93 14.61 -11.08
C SER A 236 -17.63 13.81 -10.97
N GLU A 237 -16.51 14.47 -10.69
CA GLU A 237 -15.22 13.80 -10.42
C GLU A 237 -15.28 13.00 -9.11
N LEU A 238 -15.91 13.54 -8.06
CA LEU A 238 -16.12 12.81 -6.81
C LEU A 238 -17.04 11.59 -6.98
N VAL A 239 -18.06 11.66 -7.85
CA VAL A 239 -18.89 10.50 -8.24
C VAL A 239 -18.04 9.42 -8.92
N THR A 240 -17.21 9.81 -9.89
CA THR A 240 -16.30 8.87 -10.58
C THR A 240 -15.36 8.20 -9.59
N TRP A 241 -14.74 8.97 -8.69
CA TRP A 241 -13.88 8.45 -7.63
C TRP A 241 -14.60 7.43 -6.74
N MET A 242 -15.82 7.72 -6.29
CA MET A 242 -16.60 6.79 -5.48
C MET A 242 -16.90 5.47 -6.22
N PHE A 243 -17.20 5.53 -7.52
CA PHE A 243 -17.38 4.31 -8.32
C PHE A 243 -16.08 3.53 -8.52
N ILE A 244 -14.93 4.19 -8.57
CA ILE A 244 -13.62 3.53 -8.61
C ILE A 244 -13.37 2.80 -7.28
N GLN A 245 -13.68 3.41 -6.13
CA GLN A 245 -13.52 2.75 -4.82
C GLN A 245 -14.32 1.44 -4.74
N SER A 246 -15.54 1.43 -5.27
CA SER A 246 -16.39 0.23 -5.30
C SER A 246 -16.14 -0.70 -6.49
N LYS A 247 -15.07 -0.45 -7.27
CA LYS A 247 -14.70 -1.16 -8.51
C LYS A 247 -15.81 -1.23 -9.55
N ASN A 248 -16.75 -0.29 -9.50
CA ASN A 248 -17.83 -0.16 -10.48
C ASN A 248 -17.35 0.64 -11.70
N PHE A 249 -16.39 0.06 -12.44
CA PHE A 249 -15.74 0.72 -13.57
C PHE A 249 -16.72 1.04 -14.72
N SER A 250 -17.82 0.30 -14.86
CA SER A 250 -18.85 0.63 -15.84
C SER A 250 -19.57 1.94 -15.51
N ALA A 251 -19.90 2.17 -14.24
CA ALA A 251 -20.53 3.42 -13.81
C ALA A 251 -19.52 4.59 -13.86
N ALA A 252 -18.26 4.34 -13.44
CA ALA A 252 -17.17 5.31 -13.57
C ALA A 252 -16.99 5.74 -15.04
N TYR A 253 -16.94 4.80 -15.98
CA TYR A 253 -16.83 5.08 -17.42
C TYR A 253 -17.96 5.97 -17.93
N ASN A 254 -19.21 5.62 -17.63
CA ASN A 254 -20.36 6.42 -18.09
C ASN A 254 -20.30 7.86 -17.56
N GLN A 255 -19.90 8.02 -16.29
CA GLN A 255 -19.75 9.33 -15.66
C GLN A 255 -18.63 10.14 -16.31
N THR A 256 -17.45 9.53 -16.51
CA THR A 256 -16.29 10.19 -17.14
C THR A 256 -16.59 10.57 -18.59
N VAL A 257 -17.25 9.73 -19.38
CA VAL A 257 -17.67 10.06 -20.76
C VAL A 257 -18.63 11.24 -20.78
N SER A 258 -19.57 11.32 -19.83
CA SER A 258 -20.49 12.45 -19.72
C SER A 258 -19.73 13.74 -19.42
N LEU A 259 -18.78 13.70 -18.48
CA LEU A 259 -17.94 14.83 -18.12
C LEU A 259 -17.06 15.30 -19.30
N GLU A 260 -16.44 14.35 -20.01
CA GLU A 260 -15.56 14.62 -21.15
C GLU A 260 -16.33 15.31 -22.29
N LYS A 261 -17.54 14.83 -22.61
CA LYS A 261 -18.42 15.43 -23.62
C LYS A 261 -18.87 16.84 -23.24
N ARG A 262 -19.15 17.09 -21.95
CA ARG A 262 -19.57 18.42 -21.46
C ARG A 262 -18.46 19.45 -21.55
N LEU A 263 -17.21 19.03 -21.38
CA LEU A 263 -16.04 19.92 -21.36
C LEU A 263 -15.35 20.05 -22.70
N GLY A 264 -15.68 19.19 -23.67
CA GLY A 264 -14.92 19.11 -24.92
C GLY A 264 -13.46 18.74 -24.66
N GLY A 265 -13.24 17.79 -23.75
CA GLY A 265 -11.90 17.35 -23.36
C GLY A 265 -11.13 16.66 -24.49
N ASP A 266 -9.83 16.56 -24.31
CA ASP A 266 -8.86 16.01 -25.26
C ASP A 266 -8.70 14.47 -25.17
N GLY A 267 -9.45 13.82 -24.28
CA GLY A 267 -9.39 12.39 -23.99
C GLY A 267 -8.64 12.04 -22.70
N TYR A 268 -7.98 12.99 -22.03
CA TYR A 268 -7.16 12.72 -20.85
C TYR A 268 -7.91 11.98 -19.73
N ARG A 269 -9.13 12.42 -19.38
CA ARG A 269 -9.89 11.80 -18.28
C ARG A 269 -10.27 10.35 -18.56
N ILE A 270 -10.55 10.05 -19.82
CA ILE A 270 -10.86 8.69 -20.26
C ILE A 270 -9.61 7.84 -20.26
N TYR A 271 -8.47 8.41 -20.66
CA TYR A 271 -7.18 7.73 -20.62
C TYR A 271 -6.77 7.40 -19.19
N ASP A 272 -6.89 8.36 -18.28
CA ASP A 272 -6.60 8.20 -16.85
C ASP A 272 -7.47 7.10 -16.23
N LEU A 273 -8.78 7.11 -16.51
CA LEU A 273 -9.67 6.02 -16.10
C LEU A 273 -9.25 4.66 -16.67
N ALA A 274 -8.78 4.62 -17.92
CA ALA A 274 -8.29 3.40 -18.54
C ALA A 274 -7.08 2.83 -17.79
N VAL A 275 -6.13 3.70 -17.40
CA VAL A 275 -4.96 3.32 -16.60
C VAL A 275 -5.39 2.77 -15.23
N ILE A 276 -6.31 3.44 -14.54
CA ILE A 276 -6.86 2.94 -13.26
C ILE A 276 -7.53 1.57 -13.44
N CYS A 277 -8.29 1.37 -14.52
CA CYS A 277 -8.89 0.07 -14.83
C CYS A 277 -7.82 -1.00 -15.07
N MET A 278 -6.72 -0.66 -15.77
CA MET A 278 -5.59 -1.58 -16.00
C MET A 278 -4.91 -1.98 -14.69
N GLU A 279 -4.63 -1.03 -13.80
CA GLU A 279 -4.05 -1.29 -12.47
C GLU A 279 -4.95 -2.18 -11.61
N ASN A 280 -6.27 -2.05 -11.76
CA ASN A 280 -7.26 -2.87 -11.09
C ASN A 280 -7.59 -4.19 -11.83
N LYS A 281 -6.85 -4.54 -12.89
CA LYS A 281 -7.07 -5.72 -13.75
C LYS A 281 -8.47 -5.78 -14.38
N ALA A 282 -9.17 -4.64 -14.47
CA ALA A 282 -10.48 -4.51 -15.08
C ALA A 282 -10.33 -4.30 -16.61
N TYR A 283 -9.78 -5.31 -17.28
CA TYR A 283 -9.34 -5.22 -18.68
C TYR A 283 -10.49 -4.83 -19.63
N GLU A 284 -11.68 -5.39 -19.47
CA GLU A 284 -12.84 -5.04 -20.30
C GLU A 284 -13.19 -3.54 -20.21
N ALA A 285 -13.16 -2.97 -19.00
CA ALA A 285 -13.44 -1.56 -18.79
C ALA A 285 -12.32 -0.67 -19.35
N ALA A 286 -11.06 -1.07 -19.17
CA ALA A 286 -9.92 -0.39 -19.78
C ALA A 286 -10.03 -0.36 -21.31
N ARG A 287 -10.35 -1.50 -21.94
CA ARG A 287 -10.57 -1.58 -23.40
C ARG A 287 -11.68 -0.64 -23.86
N LYS A 288 -12.82 -0.58 -23.15
CA LYS A 288 -13.90 0.38 -23.45
C LYS A 288 -13.41 1.83 -23.43
N CYS A 289 -12.60 2.19 -22.44
CA CYS A 289 -12.00 3.54 -22.35
C CYS A 289 -11.06 3.81 -23.52
N TYR A 290 -10.14 2.91 -23.83
CA TYR A 290 -9.21 3.09 -24.94
C TYR A 290 -9.92 3.13 -26.31
N SER A 291 -10.91 2.27 -26.53
CA SER A 291 -11.73 2.30 -27.75
C SER A 291 -12.48 3.62 -27.90
N TYR A 292 -12.94 4.23 -26.80
CA TYR A 292 -13.56 5.56 -26.85
C TYR A 292 -12.58 6.61 -27.38
N ILE A 293 -11.34 6.62 -26.89
CA ILE A 293 -10.29 7.55 -27.32
C ILE A 293 -9.95 7.36 -28.80
N LEU A 294 -9.79 6.11 -29.26
CA LEU A 294 -9.44 5.81 -30.66
C LEU A 294 -10.52 6.26 -31.66
N ASN A 295 -11.77 6.37 -31.22
CA ASN A 295 -12.87 6.88 -32.02
C ASN A 295 -12.97 8.43 -32.02
N GLN A 296 -12.08 9.12 -31.30
CA GLN A 296 -11.98 10.58 -31.31
C GLN A 296 -10.81 11.03 -32.20
N PRO A 297 -11.08 11.68 -33.35
CA PRO A 297 -10.03 12.01 -34.32
C PRO A 297 -9.01 13.06 -33.84
N ASN A 298 -9.35 13.84 -32.81
CA ASN A 298 -8.53 14.94 -32.30
C ASN A 298 -7.86 14.66 -30.95
N SER A 299 -7.94 13.43 -30.42
CA SER A 299 -7.33 13.14 -29.11
C SER A 299 -5.81 13.07 -29.22
N GLU A 300 -5.11 13.71 -28.28
CA GLU A 300 -3.65 13.62 -28.19
C GLU A 300 -3.18 12.22 -27.74
N TYR A 301 -4.07 11.41 -27.16
CA TYR A 301 -3.79 10.11 -26.55
C TYR A 301 -4.03 8.90 -27.47
N ILE A 302 -4.17 9.10 -28.77
CA ILE A 302 -4.52 8.01 -29.72
C ILE A 302 -3.48 6.88 -29.70
N ILE A 303 -2.18 7.20 -29.64
CA ILE A 303 -1.12 6.18 -29.68
C ILE A 303 -1.08 5.41 -28.35
N GLU A 304 -1.14 6.13 -27.24
CA GLU A 304 -1.17 5.60 -25.88
C GLU A 304 -2.41 4.72 -25.68
N ALA A 305 -3.56 5.14 -26.20
CA ALA A 305 -4.79 4.36 -26.16
C ALA A 305 -4.71 3.12 -27.06
N GLN A 306 -4.10 3.20 -28.24
CA GLN A 306 -3.89 2.01 -29.07
C GLN A 306 -3.00 0.99 -28.35
N ARG A 307 -1.90 1.46 -27.75
CA ARG A 307 -1.00 0.61 -26.96
C ARG A 307 -1.73 0.00 -25.77
N GLY A 308 -2.46 0.83 -25.01
CA GLY A 308 -3.23 0.40 -23.86
C GLY A 308 -4.32 -0.62 -24.20
N LEU A 309 -5.02 -0.42 -25.32
CA LEU A 309 -6.05 -1.36 -25.81
C LEU A 309 -5.45 -2.73 -26.10
N LEU A 310 -4.35 -2.75 -26.84
CA LEU A 310 -3.65 -3.98 -27.22
C LEU A 310 -3.07 -4.68 -25.99
N ASN A 311 -2.41 -3.94 -25.11
CA ASN A 311 -1.88 -4.45 -23.86
C ASN A 311 -2.98 -5.01 -22.93
N ALA A 312 -4.12 -4.33 -22.81
CA ALA A 312 -5.27 -4.81 -22.05
C ALA A 312 -5.78 -6.16 -22.60
N ARG A 313 -5.86 -6.28 -23.92
CA ARG A 313 -6.25 -7.53 -24.59
C ARG A 313 -5.23 -8.65 -24.35
N TYR A 314 -3.94 -8.33 -24.46
CA TYR A 314 -2.87 -9.27 -24.16
C TYR A 314 -2.94 -9.76 -22.71
N LEU A 315 -3.08 -8.85 -21.73
CA LEU A 315 -3.16 -9.22 -20.32
C LEU A 315 -4.42 -10.01 -19.99
N GLU A 316 -5.56 -9.68 -20.59
CA GLU A 316 -6.81 -10.44 -20.41
C GLU A 316 -6.67 -11.89 -20.89
N LEU A 317 -6.05 -12.09 -22.07
CA LEU A 317 -5.80 -13.42 -22.63
C LEU A 317 -4.78 -14.20 -21.80
N THR A 318 -3.66 -13.57 -21.45
CA THR A 318 -2.54 -14.24 -20.78
C THR A 318 -2.76 -14.47 -19.29
N THR A 319 -3.52 -13.60 -18.60
CA THR A 319 -3.83 -13.77 -17.18
C THR A 319 -4.82 -14.90 -16.95
N ASN A 320 -5.90 -14.95 -17.72
CA ASN A 320 -6.92 -15.99 -17.55
C ASN A 320 -6.48 -17.34 -18.14
N ARG A 321 -5.49 -17.33 -19.04
CA ARG A 321 -4.99 -18.50 -19.79
C ARG A 321 -6.11 -19.36 -20.42
N ASN A 322 -7.24 -18.73 -20.68
CA ASN A 322 -8.43 -19.32 -21.27
C ASN A 322 -8.67 -18.61 -22.59
N TYR A 323 -8.05 -19.12 -23.64
CA TYR A 323 -8.15 -18.58 -24.98
C TYR A 323 -8.23 -19.70 -26.00
N ASN A 324 -8.93 -19.44 -27.11
CA ASN A 324 -8.96 -20.32 -28.27
C ASN A 324 -8.15 -19.74 -29.44
N GLU A 325 -7.91 -20.58 -30.45
CA GLU A 325 -7.11 -20.19 -31.62
C GLU A 325 -7.71 -18.99 -32.39
N GLN A 326 -9.04 -18.83 -32.39
CA GLN A 326 -9.70 -17.70 -33.04
C GLN A 326 -9.42 -16.39 -32.28
N GLU A 327 -9.42 -16.43 -30.95
CA GLU A 327 -9.12 -15.25 -30.11
C GLU A 327 -7.67 -14.81 -30.26
N ILE A 328 -6.72 -15.77 -30.28
CA ILE A 328 -5.31 -15.48 -30.56
C ILE A 328 -5.19 -14.85 -31.96
N SER A 329 -5.81 -15.45 -32.97
CA SER A 329 -5.73 -14.97 -34.35
C SER A 329 -6.31 -13.57 -34.52
N ALA A 330 -7.45 -13.28 -33.88
CA ALA A 330 -8.05 -11.96 -33.87
C ALA A 330 -7.16 -10.93 -33.16
N THR A 331 -6.48 -11.34 -32.08
CA THR A 331 -5.54 -10.47 -31.36
C THR A 331 -4.33 -10.13 -32.24
N ILE A 332 -3.72 -11.13 -32.88
CA ILE A 332 -2.61 -10.92 -33.82
C ILE A 332 -3.01 -9.94 -34.91
N LEU A 333 -4.20 -10.11 -35.49
CA LEU A 333 -4.71 -9.23 -36.54
C LEU A 333 -4.81 -7.78 -36.07
N GLU A 334 -5.25 -7.52 -34.84
CA GLU A 334 -5.33 -6.16 -34.29
C GLU A 334 -3.95 -5.52 -34.09
N TYR A 335 -2.97 -6.28 -33.63
CA TYR A 335 -1.58 -5.83 -33.54
C TYR A 335 -0.99 -5.54 -34.93
N GLU A 336 -1.20 -6.43 -35.90
CA GLU A 336 -0.75 -6.25 -37.28
C GLU A 336 -1.40 -5.01 -37.94
N GLN A 337 -2.69 -4.79 -37.72
CA GLN A 337 -3.40 -3.59 -38.19
C GLN A 337 -2.85 -2.32 -37.56
N ALA A 338 -2.56 -2.32 -36.25
CA ALA A 338 -1.94 -1.19 -35.57
C ALA A 338 -0.54 -0.89 -36.17
N LEU A 339 0.30 -1.90 -36.36
CA LEU A 339 1.62 -1.72 -36.98
C LEU A 339 1.54 -1.31 -38.45
N SER A 340 0.51 -1.75 -39.18
CA SER A 340 0.26 -1.28 -40.56
C SER A 340 -0.16 0.19 -40.60
N LYS A 341 -0.92 0.66 -39.61
CA LYS A 341 -1.42 2.04 -39.55
C LYS A 341 -0.36 3.03 -39.07
N TYR A 342 0.39 2.67 -38.03
CA TYR A 342 1.35 3.56 -37.36
C TYR A 342 2.80 3.33 -37.77
N GLY A 343 3.07 2.26 -38.53
CA GLY A 343 4.40 1.86 -38.96
C GLY A 343 5.22 1.17 -37.87
N LYS A 344 6.28 0.46 -38.29
CA LYS A 344 7.32 -0.08 -37.40
C LYS A 344 8.36 1.00 -37.14
N GLN A 345 8.29 1.66 -35.99
CA GLN A 345 9.13 2.80 -35.62
C GLN A 345 9.38 2.85 -34.11
N VAL A 346 10.20 3.79 -33.65
CA VAL A 346 10.58 3.94 -32.24
C VAL A 346 9.36 4.02 -31.31
N LYS A 347 8.28 4.68 -31.72
CA LYS A 347 7.05 4.81 -30.92
C LYS A 347 6.22 3.52 -30.83
N THR A 348 6.38 2.57 -31.75
CA THR A 348 5.62 1.31 -31.79
C THR A 348 6.43 0.11 -31.29
N HIS A 349 7.63 0.34 -30.76
CA HIS A 349 8.53 -0.65 -30.16
C HIS A 349 7.82 -1.63 -29.21
N SER A 350 6.98 -1.14 -28.27
CA SER A 350 6.31 -2.00 -27.29
C SER A 350 5.27 -2.92 -27.94
N ILE A 351 4.57 -2.42 -28.96
CA ILE A 351 3.59 -3.19 -29.74
C ILE A 351 4.30 -4.34 -30.47
N ILE A 352 5.53 -4.10 -30.96
CA ILE A 352 6.33 -5.13 -31.64
C ILE A 352 6.75 -6.23 -30.66
N ILE A 353 7.21 -5.87 -29.45
CA ILE A 353 7.59 -6.84 -28.42
C ILE A 353 6.40 -7.73 -28.05
N GLU A 354 5.26 -7.12 -27.73
CA GLU A 354 4.04 -7.85 -27.38
C GLU A 354 3.55 -8.77 -28.51
N LEU A 355 3.51 -8.27 -29.76
CA LEU A 355 3.14 -9.10 -30.91
C LEU A 355 4.10 -10.29 -31.09
N SER A 356 5.41 -10.05 -30.95
CA SER A 356 6.42 -11.11 -31.08
C SER A 356 6.25 -12.18 -30.01
N HIS A 357 5.94 -11.76 -28.78
CA HIS A 357 5.64 -12.67 -27.68
C HIS A 357 4.38 -13.50 -27.98
N ILE A 358 3.29 -12.87 -28.44
CA ILE A 358 2.05 -13.58 -28.83
C ILE A 358 2.32 -14.59 -29.95
N LEU A 359 3.05 -14.17 -30.99
CA LEU A 359 3.40 -15.04 -32.11
C LEU A 359 4.17 -16.28 -31.64
N ALA A 360 5.19 -16.11 -30.81
CA ALA A 360 6.05 -17.20 -30.37
C ALA A 360 5.36 -18.12 -29.36
N TYR A 361 4.89 -17.57 -28.24
CA TYR A 361 4.46 -18.36 -27.07
C TYR A 361 3.03 -18.89 -27.17
N TYR A 362 2.19 -18.26 -28.00
CA TYR A 362 0.76 -18.57 -28.07
C TYR A 362 0.31 -19.08 -29.44
N ALA A 363 0.88 -18.52 -30.52
CA ALA A 363 0.51 -18.91 -31.88
C ALA A 363 1.45 -19.95 -32.52
N ASN A 364 2.48 -20.39 -31.80
CA ASN A 364 3.51 -21.32 -32.30
C ASN A 364 4.17 -20.83 -33.61
N LYS A 365 4.41 -19.52 -33.72
CA LYS A 365 5.01 -18.82 -34.86
C LYS A 365 6.33 -18.15 -34.47
N SER A 366 7.23 -18.89 -33.81
CA SER A 366 8.52 -18.38 -33.34
C SER A 366 9.39 -17.80 -34.47
N SER A 367 9.36 -18.40 -35.66
CA SER A 367 10.10 -17.89 -36.82
C SER A 367 9.62 -16.51 -37.28
N SER A 368 8.30 -16.28 -37.31
CA SER A 368 7.71 -14.98 -37.62
C SER A 368 8.05 -13.94 -36.55
N ALA A 369 8.01 -14.32 -35.27
CA ALA A 369 8.39 -13.46 -34.16
C ALA A 369 9.87 -13.04 -34.22
N ILE A 370 10.77 -13.99 -34.50
CA ILE A 370 12.21 -13.72 -34.68
C ILE A 370 12.43 -12.74 -35.84
N SER A 371 11.78 -12.95 -36.98
CA SER A 371 11.88 -12.02 -38.13
C SER A 371 11.43 -10.61 -37.76
N LEU A 372 10.29 -10.51 -37.08
CA LEU A 372 9.73 -9.23 -36.66
C LEU A 372 10.66 -8.47 -35.71
N LEU A 373 11.28 -9.15 -34.73
CA LEU A 373 12.23 -8.53 -33.79
C LEU A 373 13.53 -8.12 -34.48
N LYS A 374 14.04 -8.92 -35.42
CA LYS A 374 15.23 -8.57 -36.22
C LYS A 374 14.99 -7.33 -37.09
N GLU A 375 13.83 -7.24 -37.71
CA GLU A 375 13.41 -6.03 -38.44
C GLU A 375 13.32 -4.82 -37.50
N ALA A 376 12.77 -5.00 -36.30
CA ALA A 376 12.64 -3.93 -35.32
C ALA A 376 14.00 -3.41 -34.82
N LEU A 377 14.99 -4.30 -34.62
CA LEU A 377 16.35 -3.91 -34.25
C LEU A 377 17.05 -3.03 -35.30
N ALA A 378 16.59 -3.06 -36.56
CA ALA A 378 17.09 -2.20 -37.63
C ALA A 378 16.46 -0.79 -37.65
N ILE A 379 15.50 -0.48 -36.77
CA ILE A 379 14.85 0.83 -36.70
C ILE A 379 15.86 1.89 -36.22
N SER A 380 16.08 2.91 -37.04
CA SER A 380 16.91 4.07 -36.69
C SER A 380 16.29 4.87 -35.54
N GLY A 381 17.12 5.26 -34.57
CA GLY A 381 16.72 6.12 -33.45
C GLY A 381 16.20 5.39 -32.21
N LEU A 382 16.27 4.06 -32.15
CA LEU A 382 16.02 3.31 -30.92
C LEU A 382 17.05 3.68 -29.84
N THR A 383 16.57 3.90 -28.62
CA THR A 383 17.44 4.03 -27.45
C THR A 383 18.11 2.70 -27.14
N ASP A 384 19.22 2.72 -26.41
CA ASP A 384 19.92 1.49 -26.04
C ASP A 384 19.05 0.58 -25.17
N MET A 385 18.21 1.16 -24.29
CA MET A 385 17.22 0.43 -23.51
C MET A 385 16.19 -0.28 -24.40
N GLN A 386 15.65 0.38 -25.43
CA GLN A 386 14.71 -0.25 -26.37
C GLN A 386 15.37 -1.38 -27.17
N LYS A 387 16.64 -1.21 -27.57
CA LYS A 387 17.40 -2.30 -28.22
C LYS A 387 17.59 -3.48 -27.27
N ALA A 388 17.90 -3.23 -26.00
CA ALA A 388 18.05 -4.26 -24.98
C ALA A 388 16.75 -5.03 -24.75
N GLN A 389 15.61 -4.34 -24.70
CA GLN A 389 14.28 -4.96 -24.58
C GLN A 389 13.95 -5.86 -25.79
N LEU A 390 14.24 -5.40 -27.02
CA LEU A 390 14.09 -6.21 -28.23
C LEU A 390 15.02 -7.42 -28.24
N LYS A 391 16.29 -7.25 -27.85
CA LYS A 391 17.26 -8.35 -27.73
C LYS A 391 16.84 -9.36 -26.67
N MET A 392 16.30 -8.91 -25.53
CA MET A 392 15.81 -9.76 -24.45
C MET A 392 14.67 -10.65 -24.98
N GLN A 393 13.65 -10.04 -25.59
CA GLN A 393 12.53 -10.79 -26.15
C GLN A 393 12.98 -11.76 -27.25
N LEU A 394 13.98 -11.37 -28.06
CA LEU A 394 14.54 -12.24 -29.08
C LEU A 394 15.30 -13.43 -28.48
N ALA A 395 16.11 -13.20 -27.44
CA ALA A 395 16.82 -14.24 -26.71
C ALA A 395 15.84 -15.24 -26.07
N ASP A 396 14.78 -14.74 -25.42
CA ASP A 396 13.75 -15.59 -24.81
C ASP A 396 13.08 -16.49 -25.86
N ILE A 397 12.79 -15.97 -27.05
CA ILE A 397 12.21 -16.77 -28.15
C ILE A 397 13.21 -17.78 -28.72
N TYR A 398 14.51 -17.48 -28.69
CA TYR A 398 15.54 -18.44 -29.04
C TYR A 398 15.60 -19.61 -28.06
N VAL A 399 15.46 -19.36 -26.75
CA VAL A 399 15.33 -20.44 -25.74
C VAL A 399 14.12 -21.32 -26.03
N LEU A 400 12.96 -20.71 -26.28
CA LEU A 400 11.73 -21.40 -26.67
C LEU A 400 11.93 -22.26 -27.93
N SER A 401 12.77 -21.80 -28.86
CA SER A 401 13.04 -22.48 -30.15
C SER A 401 14.22 -23.45 -30.10
N ASP A 402 14.77 -23.73 -28.91
CA ASP A 402 15.93 -24.61 -28.68
C ASP A 402 17.27 -24.12 -29.27
N ASP A 403 17.38 -22.81 -29.55
CA ASP A 403 18.62 -22.16 -30.01
C ASP A 403 19.32 -21.43 -28.85
N ILE A 404 19.75 -22.22 -27.86
CA ILE A 404 20.24 -21.72 -26.57
C ILE A 404 21.51 -20.86 -26.68
N TRP A 405 22.32 -21.03 -27.73
CA TRP A 405 23.57 -20.30 -27.91
C TRP A 405 23.36 -18.90 -28.47
N GLU A 406 22.43 -18.74 -29.41
CA GLU A 406 21.99 -17.40 -29.85
C GLU A 406 21.32 -16.63 -28.71
N ALA A 407 20.52 -17.33 -27.88
CA ALA A 407 19.95 -16.74 -26.67
C ALA A 407 21.06 -16.26 -25.70
N SER A 408 22.02 -17.14 -25.38
CA SER A 408 23.14 -16.82 -24.49
C SER A 408 23.96 -15.63 -24.98
N LEU A 409 24.26 -15.56 -26.28
CA LEU A 409 24.98 -14.44 -26.87
C LEU A 409 24.25 -13.11 -26.67
N LEU A 410 22.94 -13.08 -26.91
CA LEU A 410 22.13 -11.88 -26.72
C LEU A 410 22.05 -11.47 -25.26
N TYR A 411 21.85 -12.42 -24.33
CA TYR A 411 21.85 -12.12 -22.90
C TYR A 411 23.19 -11.54 -22.44
N MET A 412 24.32 -12.11 -22.88
CA MET A 412 25.65 -11.57 -22.56
C MET A 412 25.87 -10.15 -23.10
N GLN A 413 25.34 -9.83 -24.28
CA GLN A 413 25.39 -8.46 -24.80
C GLN A 413 24.62 -7.50 -23.90
N ILE A 414 23.42 -7.87 -23.46
CA ILE A 414 22.59 -7.04 -22.59
C ILE A 414 23.28 -6.86 -21.22
N ASP A 415 23.74 -7.94 -20.58
CA ASP A 415 24.48 -7.86 -19.31
C ASP A 415 25.70 -6.93 -19.41
N LYS A 416 26.48 -7.07 -20.48
CA LYS A 416 27.65 -6.22 -20.72
C LYS A 416 27.29 -4.74 -20.87
N ASP A 417 26.24 -4.44 -21.63
CA ASP A 417 25.83 -3.07 -21.93
C ASP A 417 25.12 -2.42 -20.71
N PHE A 418 24.46 -3.22 -19.85
CA PHE A 418 23.58 -2.77 -18.76
C PHE A 418 23.97 -3.33 -17.38
N LYS A 419 25.27 -3.51 -17.12
CA LYS A 419 25.83 -4.25 -15.97
C LYS A 419 25.24 -3.91 -14.59
N PHE A 420 24.83 -2.66 -14.36
CA PHE A 420 24.32 -2.19 -13.07
C PHE A 420 22.81 -1.92 -13.07
N GLU A 421 22.14 -2.17 -14.19
CA GLU A 421 20.71 -1.94 -14.35
C GLU A 421 19.93 -3.24 -14.20
N ALA A 422 18.63 -3.12 -13.92
CA ALA A 422 17.75 -4.28 -13.71
C ALA A 422 17.74 -5.23 -14.92
N ILE A 423 17.69 -4.69 -16.14
CA ILE A 423 17.65 -5.49 -17.38
C ILE A 423 18.95 -6.27 -17.61
N GLY A 424 20.11 -5.71 -17.21
CA GLY A 424 21.40 -6.41 -17.29
C GLY A 424 21.47 -7.56 -16.27
N ASN A 425 21.02 -7.31 -15.04
CA ASN A 425 20.90 -8.36 -14.02
C ASN A 425 19.95 -9.49 -14.45
N GLU A 426 18.80 -9.15 -15.05
CA GLU A 426 17.85 -10.12 -15.60
C GLU A 426 18.50 -10.95 -16.73
N ALA A 427 19.19 -10.30 -17.66
CA ALA A 427 19.87 -10.98 -18.75
C ALA A 427 20.96 -11.92 -18.23
N LYS A 428 21.73 -11.49 -17.24
CA LYS A 428 22.74 -12.31 -16.57
C LYS A 428 22.13 -13.53 -15.90
N TYR A 429 21.00 -13.37 -15.21
CA TYR A 429 20.27 -14.48 -14.60
C TYR A 429 19.77 -15.48 -15.64
N LYS A 430 19.11 -14.99 -16.71
CA LYS A 430 18.66 -15.83 -17.83
C LYS A 430 19.82 -16.55 -18.51
N ASN A 431 20.97 -15.91 -18.65
CA ASN A 431 22.17 -16.55 -19.18
C ASN A 431 22.71 -17.64 -18.24
N ALA A 432 22.72 -17.41 -16.92
CA ALA A 432 23.09 -18.42 -15.94
C ALA A 432 22.18 -19.67 -16.04
N ARG A 433 20.87 -19.47 -16.32
CA ARG A 433 19.93 -20.57 -16.59
C ARG A 433 20.32 -21.39 -17.83
N ILE A 434 20.87 -20.76 -18.88
CA ILE A 434 21.35 -21.51 -20.07
C ILE A 434 22.45 -22.50 -19.67
N PHE A 435 23.45 -22.06 -18.89
CA PHE A 435 24.51 -22.94 -18.41
C PHE A 435 23.98 -24.01 -17.44
N TYR A 436 23.00 -23.67 -16.61
CA TYR A 436 22.30 -24.63 -15.78
C TYR A 436 21.63 -25.73 -16.62
N TYR A 437 20.92 -25.37 -17.70
CA TYR A 437 20.31 -26.33 -18.61
C TYR A 437 21.31 -27.16 -19.40
N ASP A 438 22.53 -26.64 -19.61
CA ASP A 438 23.62 -27.37 -20.26
C ASP A 438 24.34 -28.33 -19.31
N GLY A 439 24.06 -28.27 -18.01
CA GLY A 439 24.71 -29.09 -16.97
C GLY A 439 26.01 -28.48 -16.44
N GLU A 440 26.36 -27.26 -16.85
CA GLU A 440 27.50 -26.49 -16.37
C GLU A 440 27.19 -25.83 -15.01
N PHE A 441 26.80 -26.64 -14.03
CA PHE A 441 26.30 -26.20 -12.73
C PHE A 441 27.27 -25.30 -11.97
N ASN A 442 28.57 -25.61 -12.00
CA ASN A 442 29.60 -24.78 -11.35
C ASN A 442 29.66 -23.37 -11.96
N TYR A 443 29.53 -23.27 -13.30
CA TYR A 443 29.54 -21.99 -13.97
C TYR A 443 28.25 -21.22 -13.68
N ALA A 444 27.10 -21.89 -13.76
CA ALA A 444 25.82 -21.29 -13.39
C ALA A 444 25.84 -20.76 -11.95
N GLN A 445 26.35 -21.55 -11.01
CA GLN A 445 26.49 -21.19 -9.60
C GLN A 445 27.36 -19.94 -9.41
N ALA A 446 28.52 -19.86 -10.09
CA ALA A 446 29.39 -18.68 -10.04
C ALA A 446 28.70 -17.40 -10.55
N GLN A 447 27.84 -17.51 -11.57
CA GLN A 447 27.06 -16.36 -12.05
C GLN A 447 25.96 -15.94 -11.07
N LEU A 448 25.29 -16.93 -10.45
CA LEU A 448 24.24 -16.70 -9.47
C LEU A 448 24.78 -16.05 -8.20
N ASP A 449 25.97 -16.44 -7.73
CA ASP A 449 26.59 -15.84 -6.54
C ASP A 449 26.80 -14.33 -6.68
N VAL A 450 27.15 -13.86 -7.88
CA VAL A 450 27.27 -12.42 -8.15
C VAL A 450 25.89 -11.73 -8.12
N LEU A 451 24.82 -12.42 -8.52
CA LEU A 451 23.47 -11.87 -8.54
C LEU A 451 22.82 -11.80 -7.17
N LYS A 452 23.20 -12.68 -6.23
CA LYS A 452 22.75 -12.63 -4.83
C LYS A 452 23.16 -11.33 -4.14
N GLU A 453 24.27 -10.73 -4.56
CA GLU A 453 24.78 -9.46 -4.05
C GLU A 453 24.17 -8.23 -4.77
N SER A 454 23.31 -8.44 -5.77
CA SER A 454 22.73 -7.36 -6.57
C SER A 454 21.70 -6.53 -5.79
N THR A 455 21.61 -5.24 -6.10
CA THR A 455 20.63 -4.32 -5.50
C THR A 455 19.19 -4.56 -6.00
N SER A 456 19.01 -5.35 -7.07
CA SER A 456 17.70 -5.75 -7.58
C SER A 456 17.12 -6.88 -6.73
N LYS A 457 16.26 -6.53 -5.75
CA LYS A 457 15.66 -7.49 -4.80
C LYS A 457 14.97 -8.69 -5.47
N LEU A 458 14.26 -8.46 -6.59
CA LEU A 458 13.51 -9.54 -7.27
C LEU A 458 14.46 -10.55 -7.93
N ILE A 459 15.43 -10.07 -8.72
CA ILE A 459 16.40 -10.96 -9.38
C ILE A 459 17.30 -11.66 -8.35
N ALA A 460 17.64 -10.99 -7.24
CA ALA A 460 18.39 -11.62 -6.16
C ALA A 460 17.62 -12.81 -5.57
N ASN A 461 16.30 -12.70 -5.34
CA ASN A 461 15.49 -13.80 -4.83
C ASN A 461 15.44 -14.99 -5.81
N ASP A 462 15.20 -14.74 -7.09
CA ASP A 462 15.18 -15.79 -8.12
C ASP A 462 16.55 -16.49 -8.23
N ALA A 463 17.64 -15.70 -8.17
CA ALA A 463 19.00 -16.23 -8.18
C ALA A 463 19.34 -17.05 -6.94
N ILE A 464 18.85 -16.64 -5.76
CA ILE A 464 18.96 -17.41 -4.51
C ILE A 464 18.23 -18.74 -4.67
N GLN A 465 16.99 -18.73 -5.16
CA GLN A 465 16.20 -19.97 -5.30
C GLN A 465 16.90 -20.97 -6.22
N LEU A 466 17.28 -20.56 -7.43
CA LEU A 466 17.99 -21.45 -8.35
C LEU A 466 19.34 -21.93 -7.77
N SER A 467 20.04 -21.06 -7.05
CA SER A 467 21.30 -21.44 -6.41
C SER A 467 21.11 -22.45 -5.28
N VAL A 468 20.05 -22.33 -4.48
CA VAL A 468 19.71 -23.29 -3.43
C VAL A 468 19.35 -24.62 -4.07
N THR A 469 18.50 -24.62 -5.09
CA THR A 469 18.16 -25.84 -5.86
C THR A 469 19.42 -26.53 -6.40
N ILE A 470 20.37 -25.78 -6.98
CA ILE A 470 21.66 -26.35 -7.42
C ILE A 470 22.43 -26.89 -6.22
N THR A 471 22.65 -26.09 -5.16
CA THR A 471 23.53 -26.47 -4.04
C THR A 471 23.00 -27.70 -3.27
N ASP A 472 21.69 -27.79 -3.07
CA ASP A 472 21.06 -28.87 -2.30
C ASP A 472 21.02 -30.19 -3.06
N ASN A 473 21.06 -30.14 -4.40
CA ASN A 473 20.90 -31.31 -5.26
C ASN A 473 22.18 -31.68 -6.04
N PHE A 474 23.19 -30.81 -6.06
CA PHE A 474 24.45 -31.03 -6.77
C PHE A 474 25.43 -31.88 -5.94
N GLY A 475 25.84 -33.02 -6.48
CA GLY A 475 26.82 -33.92 -5.85
C GLY A 475 26.24 -35.01 -4.96
N LEU A 476 24.92 -35.20 -5.01
CA LEU A 476 24.23 -36.31 -4.32
C LEU A 476 24.37 -37.65 -5.06
N ASP A 477 24.52 -37.62 -6.38
CA ASP A 477 24.82 -38.76 -7.23
C ASP A 477 26.23 -38.66 -7.84
N SER A 478 26.85 -39.80 -8.14
CA SER A 478 28.26 -39.85 -8.59
C SER A 478 28.51 -39.25 -9.97
N ASN A 479 27.46 -38.91 -10.72
CA ASN A 479 27.53 -38.45 -12.10
C ASN A 479 26.62 -37.25 -12.43
N PHE A 480 25.97 -36.61 -11.45
CA PHE A 480 25.10 -35.44 -11.62
C PHE A 480 23.94 -35.66 -12.61
N GLN A 481 23.60 -36.91 -12.90
CA GLN A 481 22.69 -37.28 -13.97
C GLN A 481 21.25 -36.90 -13.64
N ALA A 482 20.85 -37.09 -12.38
CA ALA A 482 19.52 -36.73 -11.90
C ALA A 482 19.30 -35.21 -12.00
N MET A 483 20.28 -34.43 -11.54
CA MET A 483 20.23 -32.96 -11.62
C MET A 483 20.22 -32.47 -13.07
N PHE A 484 21.03 -33.07 -13.94
CA PHE A 484 21.03 -32.72 -15.37
C PHE A 484 19.70 -33.01 -16.06
N TRP A 485 19.08 -34.17 -15.78
CA TRP A 485 17.75 -34.47 -16.29
C TRP A 485 16.70 -33.51 -15.75
N PHE A 486 16.82 -33.10 -14.49
CA PHE A 486 15.92 -32.12 -13.90
C PHE A 486 16.05 -30.76 -14.59
N ALA A 487 17.27 -30.25 -14.75
CA ALA A 487 17.54 -29.01 -15.48
C ALA A 487 17.02 -29.05 -16.92
N LYS A 488 17.21 -30.17 -17.64
CA LYS A 488 16.64 -30.37 -18.98
C LYS A 488 15.11 -30.39 -18.96
N SER A 489 14.49 -30.97 -17.94
CA SER A 489 13.03 -30.96 -17.80
C SER A 489 12.48 -29.54 -17.59
N GLU A 490 13.20 -28.69 -16.85
CA GLU A 490 12.84 -27.27 -16.71
C GLU A 490 13.00 -26.51 -18.04
N LEU A 491 14.07 -26.75 -18.81
CA LEU A 491 14.18 -26.20 -20.16
C LEU A 491 13.01 -26.62 -21.06
N LEU A 492 12.59 -27.89 -21.00
CA LEU A 492 11.42 -28.36 -21.75
C LEU A 492 10.13 -27.65 -21.32
N ILE A 493 9.98 -27.30 -20.04
CA ILE A 493 8.85 -26.46 -19.57
C ILE A 493 8.92 -25.06 -20.19
N GLU A 494 10.08 -24.41 -20.20
CA GLU A 494 10.28 -23.11 -20.85
C GLU A 494 10.00 -23.16 -22.36
N GLN A 495 10.27 -24.32 -22.98
CA GLN A 495 9.99 -24.59 -24.39
C GLN A 495 8.52 -24.97 -24.66
N HIS A 496 7.66 -24.96 -23.64
CA HIS A 496 6.27 -25.41 -23.68
C HIS A 496 6.10 -26.90 -24.08
N LYS A 497 7.16 -27.70 -23.99
CA LYS A 497 7.16 -29.16 -24.20
C LYS A 497 6.84 -29.90 -22.90
N TYR A 498 5.69 -29.56 -22.30
CA TYR A 498 5.29 -30.02 -20.96
C TYR A 498 5.25 -31.55 -20.82
N ASN A 499 4.75 -32.26 -21.83
CA ASN A 499 4.66 -33.71 -21.80
C ASN A 499 6.05 -34.37 -21.74
N GLU A 500 6.99 -33.88 -22.54
CA GLU A 500 8.37 -34.37 -22.56
C GLU A 500 9.08 -34.06 -21.24
N ALA A 501 8.87 -32.86 -20.69
CA ALA A 501 9.38 -32.49 -19.37
C ALA A 501 8.91 -33.47 -18.29
N PHE A 502 7.62 -33.80 -18.29
CA PHE A 502 7.02 -34.67 -17.27
C PHE A 502 7.51 -36.11 -17.40
N GLN A 503 7.68 -36.61 -18.62
CA GLN A 503 8.28 -37.92 -18.88
C GLN A 503 9.73 -38.00 -18.40
N LEU A 504 10.49 -36.92 -18.57
CA LEU A 504 11.86 -36.84 -18.09
C LEU A 504 11.91 -36.84 -16.55
N MET A 505 11.04 -36.06 -15.89
CA MET A 505 10.89 -36.08 -14.42
C MET A 505 10.46 -37.46 -13.90
N ASP A 506 9.55 -38.14 -14.57
CA ASP A 506 9.13 -39.50 -14.19
C ASP A 506 10.29 -40.49 -14.34
N SER A 507 11.16 -40.31 -15.34
CA SER A 507 12.38 -41.10 -15.51
C SER A 507 13.38 -40.86 -14.37
N ILE A 508 13.51 -39.62 -13.86
CA ILE A 508 14.33 -39.32 -12.67
C ILE A 508 13.79 -40.12 -11.48
N ARG A 509 12.48 -40.06 -11.22
CA ARG A 509 11.86 -40.78 -10.09
C ARG A 509 12.05 -42.30 -10.15
N ILE A 510 12.04 -42.89 -11.35
CA ILE A 510 12.24 -44.34 -11.52
C ILE A 510 13.70 -44.73 -11.31
N ASN A 511 14.65 -43.97 -11.87
CA ASN A 511 16.07 -44.32 -11.85
C ASN A 511 16.79 -43.84 -10.58
N PHE A 512 16.25 -42.83 -9.91
CA PHE A 512 16.81 -42.20 -8.70
C PHE A 512 15.73 -42.01 -7.61
N PRO A 513 15.08 -43.10 -7.14
CA PRO A 513 13.88 -43.01 -6.28
C PRO A 513 14.09 -42.38 -4.89
N TYR A 514 15.34 -42.23 -4.45
CA TYR A 514 15.70 -41.63 -3.15
C TYR A 514 16.40 -40.28 -3.30
N HIS A 515 16.41 -39.69 -4.50
CA HIS A 515 16.96 -38.36 -4.70
C HIS A 515 16.06 -37.30 -4.07
N SER A 516 16.67 -36.25 -3.54
CA SER A 516 15.99 -35.08 -2.97
C SER A 516 15.20 -34.23 -3.97
N LEU A 517 15.16 -34.55 -5.27
CA LEU A 517 14.49 -33.74 -6.29
C LEU A 517 12.97 -33.96 -6.33
N ALA A 518 12.41 -34.80 -5.46
CA ALA A 518 11.02 -35.22 -5.55
C ALA A 518 10.03 -34.06 -5.36
N ASP A 519 10.27 -33.22 -4.35
CA ASP A 519 9.52 -31.98 -4.08
C ASP A 519 9.74 -30.93 -5.17
N GLU A 520 10.97 -30.71 -5.61
CA GLU A 520 11.33 -29.81 -6.70
C GLU A 520 10.55 -30.17 -7.99
N MET A 521 10.52 -31.45 -8.34
CA MET A 521 9.72 -31.94 -9.48
C MET A 521 8.22 -31.70 -9.28
N MET A 522 7.67 -31.90 -8.09
CA MET A 522 6.25 -31.62 -7.83
C MET A 522 5.93 -30.13 -7.95
N MET A 523 6.77 -29.26 -7.37
CA MET A 523 6.64 -27.81 -7.50
C MET A 523 6.71 -27.37 -8.97
N ARG A 524 7.65 -27.90 -9.74
CA ARG A 524 7.75 -27.58 -11.18
C ARG A 524 6.59 -28.12 -12.00
N LYS A 525 6.05 -29.30 -11.69
CA LYS A 525 4.82 -29.80 -12.33
C LYS A 525 3.61 -28.90 -12.02
N GLY A 526 3.48 -28.42 -10.78
CA GLY A 526 2.46 -27.43 -10.39
C GLY A 526 2.60 -26.14 -11.20
N ASN A 527 3.80 -25.58 -11.26
CA ASN A 527 4.10 -24.39 -12.06
C ASN A 527 3.75 -24.58 -13.55
N ALA A 528 4.11 -25.73 -14.13
CA ALA A 528 3.78 -26.05 -15.52
C ALA A 528 2.27 -26.18 -15.76
N MET A 529 1.50 -26.65 -14.77
CA MET A 529 0.04 -26.69 -14.86
C MET A 529 -0.57 -25.29 -14.81
N GLU A 530 -0.03 -24.40 -13.99
CA GLU A 530 -0.41 -22.99 -14.02
C GLU A 530 -0.10 -22.34 -15.37
N MET A 531 1.06 -22.65 -15.96
CA MET A 531 1.40 -22.15 -17.30
C MET A 531 0.41 -22.58 -18.38
N GLN A 532 -0.27 -23.71 -18.17
CA GLN A 532 -1.31 -24.23 -19.07
C GLN A 532 -2.73 -23.77 -18.70
N GLY A 533 -2.90 -22.95 -17.65
CA GLY A 533 -4.22 -22.57 -17.14
C GLY A 533 -4.97 -23.72 -16.46
N LYS A 534 -4.28 -24.82 -16.13
CA LYS A 534 -4.85 -25.99 -15.44
C LYS A 534 -4.76 -25.79 -13.93
N TRP A 535 -5.51 -24.80 -13.44
CA TRP A 535 -5.41 -24.30 -12.06
C TRP A 535 -5.67 -25.37 -11.00
N LEU A 536 -6.64 -26.26 -11.23
CA LEU A 536 -6.95 -27.34 -10.28
C LEU A 536 -5.85 -28.41 -10.23
N ASP A 537 -5.27 -28.76 -11.38
CA ASP A 537 -4.14 -29.69 -11.44
C ASP A 537 -2.90 -29.10 -10.76
N ALA A 538 -2.68 -27.79 -10.92
CA ALA A 538 -1.61 -27.08 -10.23
C ALA A 538 -1.77 -27.15 -8.70
N ILE A 539 -2.98 -26.86 -8.19
CA ILE A 539 -3.29 -26.98 -6.76
C ILE A 539 -3.04 -28.41 -6.27
N ALA A 540 -3.43 -29.43 -7.04
CA ALA A 540 -3.19 -30.82 -6.66
C ALA A 540 -1.70 -31.13 -6.47
N TYR A 541 -0.83 -30.69 -7.39
CA TYR A 541 0.62 -30.85 -7.23
C TYR A 541 1.18 -30.10 -6.02
N TYR A 542 0.73 -28.87 -5.76
CA TYR A 542 1.15 -28.13 -4.57
C TYR A 542 0.66 -28.77 -3.28
N GLU A 543 -0.55 -29.32 -3.25
CA GLU A 543 -1.03 -30.08 -2.11
C GLU A 543 -0.20 -31.35 -1.87
N ASP A 544 0.29 -32.00 -2.91
CA ASP A 544 1.17 -33.16 -2.78
C ASP A 544 2.52 -32.77 -2.16
N VAL A 545 3.07 -31.61 -2.49
CA VAL A 545 4.24 -31.04 -1.78
C VAL A 545 3.93 -30.88 -0.29
N LEU A 546 2.77 -30.32 0.06
CA LEU A 546 2.36 -30.14 1.46
C LEU A 546 2.12 -31.46 2.21
N LYS A 547 1.69 -32.51 1.53
CA LYS A 547 1.40 -33.83 2.12
C LYS A 547 2.66 -34.64 2.31
N LEU A 548 3.55 -34.64 1.31
CA LEU A 548 4.71 -35.51 1.25
C LEU A 548 5.98 -34.84 1.80
N HIS A 549 6.07 -33.51 1.71
CA HIS A 549 7.24 -32.71 2.08
C HIS A 549 6.88 -31.51 3.01
N PRO A 550 6.11 -31.70 4.11
CA PRO A 550 5.58 -30.60 4.93
C PRO A 550 6.62 -29.77 5.70
N LYS A 551 7.89 -30.19 5.71
CA LYS A 551 8.98 -29.49 6.41
C LYS A 551 10.01 -28.90 5.44
N ASP A 552 9.81 -29.13 4.15
CA ASP A 552 10.70 -28.64 3.11
C ASP A 552 10.52 -27.13 2.91
N ILE A 553 11.56 -26.45 2.42
CA ILE A 553 11.54 -25.02 2.12
C ILE A 553 10.56 -24.67 1.00
N LEU A 554 10.07 -25.64 0.23
CA LEU A 554 9.09 -25.42 -0.82
C LEU A 554 7.63 -25.47 -0.33
N ALA A 555 7.40 -25.87 0.93
CA ALA A 555 6.04 -26.05 1.43
C ALA A 555 5.31 -24.71 1.67
N ASP A 556 6.02 -23.65 2.08
CA ASP A 556 5.42 -22.31 2.15
C ASP A 556 5.21 -21.69 0.77
N ASP A 557 6.11 -21.90 -0.19
CA ASP A 557 5.92 -21.56 -1.61
C ASP A 557 4.62 -22.20 -2.15
N ALA A 558 4.43 -23.50 -1.94
CA ALA A 558 3.25 -24.24 -2.37
C ALA A 558 1.96 -23.65 -1.75
N LEU A 559 1.96 -23.38 -0.44
CA LEU A 559 0.82 -22.74 0.22
C LEU A 559 0.52 -21.36 -0.35
N PHE A 560 1.54 -20.54 -0.57
CA PHE A 560 1.36 -19.19 -1.10
C PHE A 560 0.72 -19.24 -2.49
N ARG A 561 1.20 -20.14 -3.36
CA ARG A 561 0.64 -20.33 -4.72
C ARG A 561 -0.79 -20.85 -4.71
N ILE A 562 -1.14 -21.78 -3.82
CA ILE A 562 -2.53 -22.22 -3.65
C ILE A 562 -3.42 -21.03 -3.24
N GLY A 563 -2.96 -20.20 -2.30
CA GLY A 563 -3.67 -19.01 -1.85
C GLY A 563 -3.89 -18.01 -2.99
N ASP A 564 -2.85 -17.74 -3.77
CA ASP A 564 -2.88 -16.80 -4.90
C ASP A 564 -3.84 -17.26 -6.01
N ILE A 565 -3.78 -18.54 -6.40
CA ILE A 565 -4.73 -19.12 -7.38
C ILE A 565 -6.17 -19.00 -6.86
N LYS A 566 -6.42 -19.36 -5.60
CA LYS A 566 -7.76 -19.31 -5.02
C LYS A 566 -8.31 -17.88 -4.97
N GLU A 567 -7.49 -16.93 -4.55
CA GLU A 567 -7.89 -15.52 -4.44
C GLU A 567 -8.11 -14.88 -5.81
N ASN A 568 -7.11 -14.97 -6.69
CA ASN A 568 -7.00 -14.11 -7.87
C ASN A 568 -7.53 -14.75 -9.15
N ILE A 569 -7.61 -16.09 -9.20
CA ILE A 569 -8.09 -16.82 -10.38
C ILE A 569 -9.48 -17.41 -10.12
N LEU A 570 -9.64 -18.17 -9.04
CA LEU A 570 -10.90 -18.86 -8.73
C LEU A 570 -11.91 -17.97 -7.99
N SER A 571 -11.51 -16.78 -7.54
CA SER A 571 -12.33 -15.85 -6.75
C SER A 571 -12.89 -16.47 -5.44
N GLU A 572 -12.21 -17.47 -4.90
CA GLU A 572 -12.55 -18.19 -3.66
C GLU A 572 -11.88 -17.52 -2.44
N LYS A 573 -12.27 -16.28 -2.13
CA LYS A 573 -11.59 -15.45 -1.11
C LYS A 573 -11.57 -16.08 0.27
N GLU A 574 -12.64 -16.75 0.70
CA GLU A 574 -12.71 -17.40 2.02
C GLU A 574 -11.72 -18.56 2.11
N GLN A 575 -11.57 -19.35 1.04
CA GLN A 575 -10.62 -20.45 1.02
C GLN A 575 -9.18 -19.93 0.95
N ALA A 576 -8.93 -18.88 0.16
CA ALA A 576 -7.63 -18.22 0.12
C ALA A 576 -7.23 -17.66 1.48
N LEU A 577 -8.18 -17.07 2.22
CA LEU A 577 -7.96 -16.57 3.57
C LEU A 577 -7.46 -17.66 4.53
N GLU A 578 -8.06 -18.85 4.50
CA GLU A 578 -7.62 -19.98 5.33
C GLU A 578 -6.22 -20.48 4.94
N ILE A 579 -5.90 -20.50 3.64
CA ILE A 579 -4.56 -20.86 3.16
C ILE A 579 -3.51 -19.85 3.62
N TYR A 580 -3.75 -18.55 3.50
CA TYR A 580 -2.82 -17.53 3.97
C TYR A 580 -2.66 -17.55 5.50
N LYS A 581 -3.73 -17.79 6.27
CA LYS A 581 -3.63 -17.98 7.73
C LYS A 581 -2.75 -19.18 8.07
N ARG A 582 -2.94 -20.30 7.38
CA ARG A 582 -2.14 -21.50 7.57
C ARG A 582 -0.66 -21.24 7.30
N LEU A 583 -0.33 -20.53 6.22
CA LEU A 583 1.04 -20.09 5.93
C LEU A 583 1.65 -19.30 7.11
N LEU A 584 0.90 -18.34 7.65
CA LEU A 584 1.37 -17.52 8.79
C LEU A 584 1.51 -18.27 10.11
N MET A 585 0.71 -19.33 10.32
CA MET A 585 0.74 -20.13 11.55
C MET A 585 1.83 -21.19 11.51
N ASP A 586 1.91 -21.92 10.39
CA ASP A 586 2.75 -23.11 10.24
C ASP A 586 4.17 -22.76 9.77
N TYR A 587 4.33 -21.69 8.97
CA TYR A 587 5.60 -21.28 8.33
C TYR A 587 5.98 -19.85 8.70
N LYS A 588 6.24 -19.61 10.00
CA LYS A 588 6.52 -18.27 10.56
C LYS A 588 7.74 -17.57 9.96
N SER A 589 8.70 -18.34 9.43
CA SER A 589 9.91 -17.83 8.76
C SER A 589 9.76 -17.66 7.25
N SER A 590 8.56 -17.88 6.70
CA SER A 590 8.31 -17.76 5.26
C SER A 590 8.61 -16.35 4.75
N LEU A 591 9.27 -16.27 3.59
CA LEU A 591 9.49 -15.02 2.88
C LEU A 591 8.17 -14.35 2.46
N PHE A 592 7.09 -15.12 2.33
CA PHE A 592 5.76 -14.61 2.00
C PHE A 592 4.97 -14.08 3.19
N GLY A 593 5.49 -14.16 4.43
CA GLY A 593 4.73 -13.80 5.63
C GLY A 593 4.28 -12.34 5.70
N ALA A 594 5.00 -11.41 5.06
CA ALA A 594 4.56 -10.01 4.96
C ALA A 594 3.39 -9.86 3.97
N GLU A 595 3.52 -10.43 2.77
CA GLU A 595 2.50 -10.37 1.73
C GLU A 595 1.23 -11.13 2.15
N ALA A 596 1.36 -12.32 2.74
CA ALA A 596 0.22 -13.07 3.26
C ALA A 596 -0.56 -12.28 4.33
N ARG A 597 0.11 -11.52 5.22
CA ARG A 597 -0.58 -10.62 6.17
C ARG A 597 -1.35 -9.51 5.46
N LYS A 598 -0.76 -8.91 4.41
CA LYS A 598 -1.43 -7.90 3.59
C LYS A 598 -2.67 -8.47 2.90
N ARG A 599 -2.57 -9.66 2.29
CA ARG A 599 -3.71 -10.37 1.68
C ARG A 599 -4.80 -10.70 2.68
N VAL A 600 -4.44 -11.21 3.87
CA VAL A 600 -5.40 -11.48 4.96
C VAL A 600 -6.15 -10.20 5.36
N ARG A 601 -5.47 -9.08 5.56
CA ARG A 601 -6.10 -7.79 5.90
C ARG A 601 -7.04 -7.32 4.78
N ALA A 602 -6.58 -7.41 3.53
CA ALA A 602 -7.38 -7.02 2.36
C ALA A 602 -8.64 -7.87 2.21
N ILE A 603 -8.57 -9.19 2.43
CA ILE A 603 -9.74 -10.08 2.37
C ILE A 603 -10.71 -9.82 3.54
N ARG A 604 -10.21 -9.49 4.73
CA ARG A 604 -11.04 -9.20 5.92
C ARG A 604 -11.65 -7.80 5.91
N GLY A 605 -11.15 -6.89 5.08
CA GLY A 605 -11.54 -5.48 5.07
C GLY A 605 -10.96 -4.67 6.24
N ASP A 606 -9.82 -5.11 6.80
CA ASP A 606 -9.13 -4.37 7.86
C ASP A 606 -8.44 -3.12 7.25
N GLN A 607 -8.68 -1.92 7.80
CA GLN A 607 -8.07 -0.67 7.32
C GLN A 607 -6.53 -0.72 7.39
N PHE A 608 -5.86 -0.12 6.39
CA PHE A 608 -4.42 0.13 6.40
C PHE A 608 -4.07 1.07 7.55
N ILE A 609 -3.63 0.51 8.68
CA ILE A 609 -2.80 1.25 9.63
C ILE A 609 -1.36 0.99 9.15
N ASP A 610 -0.71 2.02 8.62
CA ASP A 610 0.73 2.04 8.43
C ASP A 610 1.38 1.93 9.81
N ASP A 611 1.66 0.69 10.23
CA ASP A 611 2.58 0.39 11.31
C ASP A 611 4.01 0.41 10.75
N ASP A 612 4.46 1.57 10.29
CA ASP A 612 5.87 1.87 10.05
C ASP A 612 6.14 3.31 10.54
N LEU A 613 6.27 3.44 11.86
CA LEU A 613 6.95 4.55 12.56
C LEU A 613 7.82 4.01 13.70
#